data_AF-A0A016VBP8-F1
#
_entry.id   AF-A0A016VBP8-F1
#
_cell.length_a   1.000
_cell.length_b   1.000
_cell.length_c   1.000
_cell.angle_alpha   90.00
_cell.angle_beta   90.00
_cell.angle_gamma   90.00
#
_symmetry.space_group_name_H-M   'P 1'
#
loop_
_entity.id
_entity.type
_entity.pdbx_description
1 polymer ?
#
loop_
_entity_poly.entity_id
_entity_poly.type
_entity_poly.pdbx_seq_one_letter_code
_entity_poly.pdbx_strand_id
1 'polypeptide(L)'
;MNPKSLLAALKSEKSDHVKALLKSADTSQWPTEVLLPFTLREVLRALPNARELNYVANSFRLFSTLRRLHELQRREAAELHRLSLLAESVHTMMQYDHAGDVNKLSDFVMRRYQTVVRLYACRRYMPQFKYLVTVCHRRSRLLKFKKRSSSLLVKILDKLKRRGLNFVEALIAVMIR
;
A
#
# COMPACT_ATOMS: atom_id res chain seq x y z
N MET A 1 -14.78 -23.23 -12.82
CA MET A 1 -14.67 -23.58 -11.38
C MET A 1 -15.83 -22.91 -10.61
N ASN A 2 -16.44 -23.56 -9.61
CA ASN A 2 -17.57 -22.97 -8.87
C ASN A 2 -17.04 -21.91 -7.89
N PRO A 3 -17.41 -20.62 -8.00
CA PRO A 3 -16.96 -19.55 -7.08
C PRO A 3 -17.22 -19.88 -5.60
N LYS A 4 -18.26 -20.69 -5.33
CA LYS A 4 -18.62 -21.11 -3.97
C LYS A 4 -17.59 -22.04 -3.32
N SER A 5 -16.95 -22.96 -4.07
CA SER A 5 -15.98 -23.91 -3.50
C SER A 5 -14.67 -23.22 -3.13
N LEU A 6 -14.26 -22.23 -3.91
CA LEU A 6 -13.12 -21.40 -3.62
C LEU A 6 -13.39 -20.46 -2.44
N LEU A 7 -14.55 -19.79 -2.41
CA LEU A 7 -14.91 -18.96 -1.28
C LEU A 7 -14.90 -19.82 0.00
N ALA A 8 -15.42 -21.05 -0.05
CA ALA A 8 -15.34 -22.01 1.06
C ALA A 8 -13.89 -22.40 1.43
N ALA A 9 -12.98 -22.55 0.46
CA ALA A 9 -11.57 -22.80 0.74
C ALA A 9 -10.87 -21.59 1.38
N LEU A 10 -11.13 -20.38 0.87
CA LEU A 10 -10.64 -19.11 1.43
C LEU A 10 -11.18 -18.85 2.85
N LYS A 11 -12.39 -19.33 3.14
CA LYS A 11 -13.01 -19.35 4.48
C LYS A 11 -12.33 -20.29 5.47
N SER A 12 -11.70 -21.36 4.98
CA SER A 12 -11.21 -22.44 5.86
C SER A 12 -9.92 -22.12 6.61
N GLU A 13 -9.30 -20.94 6.40
CA GLU A 13 -7.99 -20.51 6.92
C GLU A 13 -6.80 -21.45 6.63
N LYS A 14 -7.03 -22.59 5.97
CA LYS A 14 -5.99 -23.55 5.57
C LYS A 14 -5.18 -23.00 4.40
N SER A 15 -4.09 -22.30 4.72
CA SER A 15 -3.11 -21.74 3.77
C SER A 15 -2.76 -22.70 2.64
N ASP A 16 -2.53 -23.98 2.95
CA ASP A 16 -2.06 -24.95 1.96
C ASP A 16 -3.16 -25.39 1.00
N HIS A 17 -4.40 -25.46 1.48
CA HIS A 17 -5.57 -25.75 0.64
C HIS A 17 -5.88 -24.57 -0.29
N VAL A 18 -5.77 -23.33 0.21
CA VAL A 18 -5.91 -22.11 -0.59
C VAL A 18 -4.80 -22.01 -1.65
N LYS A 19 -3.54 -22.30 -1.30
CA LYS A 19 -2.42 -22.34 -2.25
C LYS A 19 -2.61 -23.41 -3.33
N ALA A 20 -3.11 -24.59 -2.97
CA ALA A 20 -3.40 -25.65 -3.93
C ALA A 20 -4.53 -25.26 -4.89
N LEU A 21 -5.59 -24.62 -4.39
CA LEU A 21 -6.69 -24.10 -5.22
C LEU A 21 -6.27 -22.95 -6.14
N LEU A 22 -5.45 -22.03 -5.65
CA LEU A 22 -4.91 -20.93 -6.46
C LEU A 22 -3.96 -21.43 -7.56
N LYS A 23 -3.26 -22.55 -7.35
CA LYS A 23 -2.39 -23.19 -8.35
C LYS A 23 -3.16 -24.00 -9.39
N SER A 24 -4.32 -24.55 -9.04
CA SER A 24 -5.13 -25.39 -9.93
C SER A 24 -6.17 -24.62 -10.76
N ALA A 25 -6.44 -23.37 -10.39
CA ALA A 25 -7.43 -22.54 -11.07
C ALA A 25 -6.78 -21.59 -12.09
N ASP A 26 -7.46 -21.41 -13.22
CA ASP A 26 -7.14 -20.34 -14.17
C ASP A 26 -7.49 -18.97 -13.54
N THR A 27 -6.47 -18.32 -12.98
CA THR A 27 -6.57 -17.05 -12.25
C THR A 27 -7.09 -15.89 -13.12
N SER A 28 -7.10 -16.04 -14.45
CA SER A 28 -7.64 -15.07 -15.40
C SER A 28 -9.17 -14.90 -15.32
N GLN A 29 -9.89 -15.89 -14.79
CA GLN A 29 -11.36 -15.88 -14.71
C GLN A 29 -11.88 -15.26 -13.41
N TRP A 30 -11.01 -14.87 -12.49
CA TRP A 30 -11.42 -14.40 -11.17
C TRP A 30 -11.57 -12.88 -11.20
N PRO A 31 -12.62 -12.31 -10.59
CA PRO A 31 -12.67 -10.87 -10.41
C PRO A 31 -11.45 -10.46 -9.58
N THR A 32 -10.59 -9.60 -10.13
CA THR A 32 -9.40 -9.09 -9.44
C THR A 32 -9.73 -8.58 -8.04
N GLU A 33 -10.91 -7.98 -7.92
CA GLU A 33 -11.55 -7.50 -6.71
C GLU A 33 -11.81 -8.56 -5.61
N VAL A 34 -11.87 -9.85 -5.95
CA VAL A 34 -12.05 -10.96 -5.01
C VAL A 34 -10.71 -11.51 -4.53
N LEU A 35 -9.72 -11.53 -5.41
CA LEU A 35 -8.35 -11.98 -5.09
C LEU A 35 -7.54 -10.96 -4.32
N LEU A 36 -7.73 -9.68 -4.64
CA LEU A 36 -6.91 -8.58 -4.16
C LEU A 36 -6.79 -8.50 -2.63
N PRO A 37 -7.85 -8.70 -1.83
CA PRO A 37 -7.72 -8.70 -0.37
C PRO A 37 -6.78 -9.81 0.14
N PHE A 38 -6.87 -11.02 -0.43
CA PHE A 38 -6.05 -12.15 0.03
C PHE A 38 -4.58 -11.99 -0.35
N THR A 39 -4.29 -11.54 -1.57
CA THR A 39 -2.91 -11.25 -1.98
C THR A 39 -2.34 -10.07 -1.19
N LEU A 40 -3.12 -9.00 -0.99
CA LEU A 40 -2.70 -7.85 -0.21
C LEU A 40 -2.40 -8.21 1.25
N ARG A 41 -3.17 -9.12 1.86
CA ARG A 41 -2.92 -9.61 3.22
C ARG A 41 -1.51 -10.18 3.37
N GLU A 42 -1.10 -11.05 2.45
CA GLU A 42 0.22 -11.69 2.51
C GLU A 42 1.35 -10.66 2.32
N VAL A 43 1.18 -9.72 1.39
CA VAL A 43 2.14 -8.61 1.18
C VAL A 43 2.26 -7.73 2.45
N LEU A 44 1.14 -7.42 3.10
CA LEU A 44 1.13 -6.64 4.34
C LEU A 44 1.79 -7.40 5.51
N ARG A 45 1.64 -8.72 5.60
CA ARG A 45 2.31 -9.56 6.60
C ARG A 45 3.83 -9.50 6.45
N ALA A 46 4.33 -9.40 5.22
CA ALA A 46 5.75 -9.30 4.89
C ALA A 46 6.38 -7.90 5.11
N LEU A 47 5.59 -6.85 5.41
CA LEU A 47 6.14 -5.57 5.85
C LEU A 47 6.92 -5.75 7.17
N PRO A 48 8.12 -5.13 7.32
CA PRO A 48 8.64 -3.97 6.58
C PRO A 48 9.53 -4.25 5.34
N ASN A 49 9.73 -5.50 4.92
CA ASN A 49 10.74 -5.88 3.90
C ASN A 49 10.35 -5.57 2.44
N ALA A 50 9.31 -4.76 2.19
CA ALA A 50 8.60 -4.77 0.91
C ALA A 50 9.17 -3.81 -0.16
N ARG A 51 9.67 -4.39 -1.26
CA ARG A 51 9.79 -3.75 -2.58
C ARG A 51 8.42 -3.42 -3.21
N GLU A 52 7.34 -3.85 -2.57
CA GLU A 52 5.98 -3.86 -3.10
C GLU A 52 5.10 -2.70 -2.60
N LEU A 53 5.69 -1.63 -2.05
CA LEU A 53 4.92 -0.48 -1.55
C LEU A 53 4.05 0.17 -2.63
N ASN A 54 4.50 0.19 -3.89
CA ASN A 54 3.68 0.66 -5.01
C ASN A 54 2.47 -0.26 -5.27
N TYR A 55 2.63 -1.57 -5.13
CA TYR A 55 1.50 -2.52 -5.22
C TYR A 55 0.49 -2.26 -4.10
N VAL A 56 0.97 -2.19 -2.84
CA VAL A 56 0.12 -1.89 -1.68
C VAL A 56 -0.66 -0.59 -1.86
N ALA A 57 0.02 0.48 -2.32
CA ALA A 57 -0.61 1.76 -2.61
C ALA A 57 -1.72 1.64 -3.66
N ASN A 58 -1.45 0.97 -4.78
CA ASN A 58 -2.42 0.79 -5.85
C ASN A 58 -3.63 -0.05 -5.42
N SER A 59 -3.42 -1.06 -4.57
CA SER A 59 -4.51 -1.86 -4.01
C SER A 59 -5.44 -1.00 -3.16
N PHE A 60 -4.90 -0.18 -2.26
CA PHE A 60 -5.72 0.75 -1.47
C PHE A 60 -6.38 1.85 -2.32
N ARG A 61 -5.72 2.29 -3.41
CA ARG A 61 -6.35 3.20 -4.37
C ARG A 61 -7.60 2.58 -4.99
N LEU A 62 -7.51 1.34 -5.46
CA LEU A 62 -8.66 0.60 -5.99
C LEU A 62 -9.79 0.52 -4.95
N PHE A 63 -9.49 0.07 -3.73
CA PHE A 63 -10.49 0.01 -2.65
C PHE A 63 -11.11 1.38 -2.34
N SER A 64 -10.36 2.48 -2.42
CA SER A 64 -10.91 3.82 -2.18
C SER A 64 -11.96 4.25 -3.21
N THR A 65 -11.97 3.63 -4.39
CA THR A 65 -12.88 3.96 -5.50
C THR A 65 -13.96 2.90 -5.75
N LEU A 66 -13.88 1.74 -5.09
CA LEU A 66 -14.81 0.64 -5.32
C LEU A 66 -16.21 0.98 -4.78
N ARG A 67 -17.18 1.17 -5.68
CA ARG A 67 -18.56 1.62 -5.37
C ARG A 67 -19.31 0.68 -4.42
N ARG A 68 -18.99 -0.61 -4.47
CA ARG A 68 -19.59 -1.63 -3.59
C ARG A 68 -19.15 -1.53 -2.12
N LEU A 69 -18.06 -0.82 -1.84
CA LEU A 69 -17.58 -0.63 -0.47
C LEU A 69 -18.34 0.51 0.21
N HIS A 70 -18.63 0.33 1.50
CA HIS A 70 -19.26 1.36 2.31
C HIS A 70 -18.38 2.62 2.35
N GLU A 71 -18.98 3.80 2.49
CA GLU A 71 -18.27 5.07 2.48
C GLU A 71 -17.14 5.13 3.52
N LEU A 72 -17.37 4.60 4.72
CA LEU A 72 -16.34 4.50 5.76
C LEU A 72 -15.14 3.63 5.33
N GLN A 73 -15.39 2.51 4.65
CA GLN A 73 -14.34 1.64 4.13
C GLN A 73 -13.56 2.33 3.01
N ARG A 74 -14.24 3.05 2.11
CA ARG A 74 -13.58 3.83 1.05
C ARG A 74 -12.70 4.94 1.63
N ARG A 75 -13.16 5.62 2.68
CA ARG A 75 -12.37 6.64 3.40
C ARG A 75 -11.15 6.04 4.10
N GLU A 76 -11.30 4.87 4.71
CA GLU A 76 -10.17 4.16 5.32
C GLU A 76 -9.17 3.71 4.26
N ALA A 77 -9.62 3.13 3.15
CA ALA A 77 -8.77 2.80 2.01
C ALA A 77 -8.04 4.03 1.46
N ALA A 78 -8.70 5.19 1.36
CA ALA A 78 -8.07 6.44 0.95
C ALA A 78 -6.99 6.90 1.94
N GLU A 79 -7.20 6.72 3.24
CA GLU A 79 -6.19 7.00 4.28
C GLU A 79 -5.00 6.04 4.18
N LEU A 80 -5.25 4.74 3.95
CA LEU A 80 -4.21 3.73 3.77
C LEU A 80 -3.40 3.98 2.49
N HIS A 81 -4.05 4.35 1.38
CA HIS A 81 -3.35 4.71 0.15
C HIS A 81 -2.40 5.90 0.37
N ARG A 82 -2.85 6.96 1.05
CA ARG A 82 -2.01 8.12 1.38
C ARG A 82 -0.80 7.72 2.26
N LEU A 83 -1.03 6.86 3.24
CA LEU A 83 0.04 6.34 4.10
C LEU A 83 1.03 5.47 3.31
N SER A 84 0.57 4.66 2.36
CA SER A 84 1.43 3.86 1.47
C SER A 84 2.29 4.73 0.57
N LEU A 85 1.74 5.78 -0.04
CA LEU A 85 2.51 6.72 -0.87
C LEU A 85 3.57 7.46 -0.04
N LEU A 86 3.28 7.78 1.22
CA LEU A 86 4.25 8.36 2.14
C LEU A 86 5.36 7.36 2.48
N ALA A 87 4.99 6.12 2.79
CA ALA A 87 5.94 5.04 3.07
C ALA A 87 6.87 4.80 1.86
N GLU A 88 6.30 4.71 0.66
CA GLU A 88 7.03 4.55 -0.59
C GLU A 88 8.00 5.72 -0.83
N SER A 89 7.55 6.95 -0.61
CA SER A 89 8.39 8.15 -0.76
C SER A 89 9.59 8.13 0.20
N VAL A 90 9.35 7.83 1.48
CA VAL A 90 10.43 7.73 2.47
C VAL A 90 11.37 6.57 2.13
N HIS A 91 10.84 5.40 1.76
CA HIS A 91 11.63 4.24 1.37
C HIS A 91 12.52 4.54 0.15
N THR A 92 11.98 5.13 -0.91
CA THR A 92 12.76 5.50 -2.11
C THR A 92 13.85 6.53 -1.77
N MET A 93 13.54 7.52 -0.92
CA MET A 93 14.54 8.47 -0.44
C MET A 93 15.65 7.80 0.41
N MET A 94 15.31 6.77 1.18
CA MET A 94 16.28 5.96 1.94
C MET A 94 17.17 5.11 1.02
N GLN A 95 16.63 4.59 -0.07
CA GLN A 95 17.37 3.78 -1.05
C GLN A 95 18.17 4.62 -2.06
N TYR A 96 18.00 5.94 -2.07
CA TYR A 96 18.72 6.82 -2.98
C TYR A 96 20.24 6.67 -2.83
N ASP A 97 20.90 6.23 -3.90
CA ASP A 97 22.36 6.14 -3.94
C ASP A 97 23.00 7.46 -4.38
N HIS A 98 24.23 7.71 -3.93
CA HIS A 98 24.96 8.95 -4.15
C HIS A 98 25.34 9.15 -5.63
N ALA A 99 25.21 8.15 -6.49
CA ALA A 99 25.30 8.28 -7.94
C ALA A 99 23.98 8.68 -8.62
N GLY A 100 22.86 8.66 -7.89
CA GLY A 100 21.53 8.94 -8.42
C GLY A 100 21.32 10.38 -8.86
N ASP A 101 20.23 10.60 -9.60
CA ASP A 101 19.75 11.92 -9.99
C ASP A 101 18.74 12.43 -8.93
N VAL A 102 19.16 13.45 -8.19
CA VAL A 102 18.35 14.12 -7.16
C VAL A 102 17.05 14.69 -7.74
N ASN A 103 17.08 15.18 -8.99
CA ASN A 103 15.90 15.77 -9.63
C ASN A 103 14.85 14.70 -9.89
N LYS A 104 15.25 13.50 -10.37
CA LYS A 104 14.33 12.37 -10.53
C LYS A 104 13.69 11.94 -9.21
N LEU A 105 14.44 11.96 -8.11
CA LEU A 105 13.90 11.66 -6.78
C LEU A 105 12.90 12.75 -6.34
N SER A 106 13.21 14.02 -6.58
CA SER A 106 12.29 15.13 -6.28
C SER A 106 10.99 15.01 -7.07
N ASP A 107 11.09 14.76 -8.39
CA ASP A 107 9.95 14.58 -9.28
C ASP A 107 9.09 13.39 -8.87
N PHE A 108 9.72 12.30 -8.43
CA PHE A 108 9.02 11.15 -7.90
C PHE A 108 8.16 11.54 -6.68
N VAL A 109 8.77 12.16 -5.66
CA VAL A 109 8.04 12.59 -4.44
C VAL A 109 6.96 13.61 -4.77
N MET A 110 7.25 14.55 -5.68
CA MET A 110 6.28 15.56 -6.13
C MET A 110 5.08 14.92 -6.85
N ARG A 111 5.29 13.90 -7.69
CA ARG A 111 4.19 13.15 -8.33
C ARG A 111 3.32 12.42 -7.32
N ARG A 112 3.91 11.83 -6.27
CA ARG A 112 3.17 11.19 -5.17
C ARG A 112 2.34 12.21 -4.39
N TYR A 113 2.91 13.39 -4.10
CA TYR A 113 2.19 14.51 -3.51
C TYR A 113 1.00 14.98 -4.36
N GLN A 114 1.23 15.23 -5.65
CA GLN A 114 0.19 15.64 -6.60
C GLN A 114 -0.93 14.60 -6.69
N THR A 115 -0.59 13.31 -6.65
CA THR A 115 -1.57 12.21 -6.62
C THR A 115 -2.49 12.32 -5.40
N VAL A 116 -1.92 12.57 -4.21
CA VAL A 116 -2.72 12.77 -2.97
C VAL A 116 -3.62 13.99 -3.07
N VAL A 117 -3.10 15.10 -3.59
CA VAL A 117 -3.87 16.34 -3.74
C VAL A 117 -5.02 16.14 -4.73
N ARG A 118 -4.76 15.55 -5.91
CA ARG A 118 -5.76 15.33 -6.96
C ARG A 118 -6.86 14.36 -6.54
N LEU A 119 -6.50 13.26 -5.88
CA LEU A 119 -7.49 12.22 -5.55
C LEU A 119 -8.31 12.53 -4.30
N TYR A 120 -7.75 13.28 -3.34
CA TYR A 120 -8.36 13.38 -2.01
C TYR A 120 -8.59 14.81 -1.51
N ALA A 121 -8.11 15.84 -2.22
CA ALA A 121 -8.18 17.26 -1.80
C ALA A 121 -7.74 17.51 -0.33
N CYS A 122 -6.92 16.61 0.22
CA CYS A 122 -6.74 16.48 1.66
C CYS A 122 -5.45 17.12 2.16
N ARG A 123 -5.53 17.82 3.32
CA ARG A 123 -4.39 18.50 3.97
C ARG A 123 -3.55 17.62 4.91
N ARG A 124 -4.08 16.47 5.36
CA ARG A 124 -3.52 15.67 6.48
C ARG A 124 -2.06 15.22 6.29
N TYR A 125 -1.65 14.97 5.05
CA TYR A 125 -0.27 14.58 4.71
C TYR A 125 0.52 15.63 3.92
N MET A 126 -0.09 16.79 3.64
CA MET A 126 0.57 17.83 2.85
C MET A 126 1.86 18.34 3.49
N PRO A 127 1.94 18.62 4.81
CA PRO A 127 3.19 19.06 5.43
C PRO A 127 4.33 18.04 5.27
N GLN A 128 4.01 16.76 5.43
CA GLN A 128 4.96 15.66 5.30
C GLN A 128 5.50 15.60 3.88
N PHE A 129 4.64 15.59 2.86
CA PHE A 129 5.06 15.59 1.46
C PHE A 129 5.85 16.84 1.07
N LYS A 130 5.41 18.05 1.50
CA LYS A 130 6.15 19.29 1.28
C LYS A 130 7.56 19.24 1.88
N TYR A 131 7.67 18.68 3.09
CA TYR A 131 8.97 18.44 3.72
C TYR A 131 9.82 17.47 2.90
N LEU A 132 9.28 16.35 2.44
CA LEU A 132 10.01 15.38 1.61
C LEU A 132 10.52 16.02 0.31
N VAL A 133 9.69 16.79 -0.41
CA VAL A 133 10.12 17.54 -1.61
C VAL A 133 11.26 18.51 -1.28
N THR A 134 11.15 19.23 -0.17
CA THR A 134 12.19 20.18 0.28
C THR A 134 13.51 19.49 0.62
N VAL A 135 13.44 18.27 1.16
CA VAL A 135 14.61 17.42 1.43
C VAL A 135 15.23 16.94 0.12
N CYS A 136 14.41 16.55 -0.86
CA CYS A 136 14.89 16.12 -2.18
C CYS A 136 15.63 17.23 -2.92
N HIS A 137 15.28 18.52 -2.79
CA HIS A 137 15.97 19.59 -3.53
C HIS A 137 17.44 19.84 -3.14
N ARG A 138 17.94 19.28 -2.03
CA ARG A 138 19.35 19.46 -1.62
C ARG A 138 19.96 18.14 -1.18
N ARG A 139 20.98 17.67 -1.90
CA ARG A 139 21.72 16.41 -1.58
C ARG A 139 22.14 16.34 -0.12
N SER A 140 22.70 17.42 0.44
CA SER A 140 23.12 17.47 1.85
C SER A 140 21.97 17.28 2.84
N ARG A 141 20.76 17.76 2.52
CA ARG A 141 19.55 17.54 3.34
C ARG A 141 19.08 16.10 3.23
N LEU A 142 19.09 15.54 2.02
CA LEU A 142 18.76 14.13 1.78
C LEU A 142 19.67 13.19 2.57
N LEU A 143 20.98 13.44 2.60
CA LEU A 143 21.92 12.64 3.40
C LEU A 143 21.65 12.73 4.90
N LYS A 144 21.35 13.93 5.41
CA LYS A 144 20.95 14.12 6.82
C LYS A 144 19.63 13.42 7.14
N PHE A 145 18.67 13.47 6.22
CA PHE A 145 17.40 12.77 6.33
C PHE A 145 17.63 11.25 6.40
N LYS A 146 18.41 10.67 5.48
CA LYS A 146 18.72 9.24 5.46
C LYS A 146 19.26 8.72 6.80
N LYS A 147 20.19 9.46 7.42
CA LYS A 147 20.77 9.07 8.71
C LYS A 147 19.75 9.03 9.87
N ARG A 148 18.64 9.76 9.76
CA ARG A 148 17.67 9.97 10.84
C ARG A 148 16.32 9.32 10.59
N SER A 149 16.03 8.94 9.35
CA SER A 149 14.69 8.53 8.93
C SER A 149 14.44 7.03 8.97
N SER A 150 15.43 6.20 9.31
CA SER A 150 15.23 4.75 9.46
C SER A 150 14.13 4.42 10.46
N SER A 151 14.15 5.03 11.65
CA SER A 151 13.13 4.81 12.68
C SER A 151 11.76 5.37 12.29
N LEU A 152 11.73 6.47 11.52
CA LEU A 152 10.50 7.02 10.97
C LEU A 152 9.86 6.06 9.95
N LEU A 153 10.66 5.51 9.05
CA LEU A 153 10.19 4.56 8.05
C LEU A 153 9.60 3.31 8.73
N VAL A 154 10.30 2.73 9.70
CA VAL A 154 9.79 1.58 10.48
C VAL A 154 8.43 1.89 11.10
N LYS A 155 8.28 3.04 11.78
CA LYS A 155 7.00 3.46 12.37
C LYS A 155 5.87 3.61 11.35
N ILE A 156 6.18 4.16 10.16
CA ILE A 156 5.20 4.30 9.09
C ILE A 156 4.78 2.91 8.56
N LEU A 157 5.74 2.02 8.34
CA LEU A 157 5.50 0.66 7.83
C LEU A 157 4.71 -0.17 8.85
N ASP A 158 5.02 -0.09 10.14
CA ASP A 158 4.26 -0.76 11.21
C ASP A 158 2.82 -0.27 11.27
N LYS A 159 2.61 1.05 11.16
CA LYS A 159 1.28 1.64 11.11
C LYS A 159 0.51 1.18 9.88
N LEU A 160 1.17 1.13 8.72
CA LEU A 160 0.59 0.67 7.47
C LEU A 160 0.21 -0.81 7.54
N LYS A 161 1.11 -1.66 8.06
CA LYS A 161 0.86 -3.08 8.29
C LYS A 161 -0.34 -3.29 9.19
N ARG A 162 -0.33 -2.69 10.38
CA ARG A 162 -1.40 -2.89 11.38
C ARG A 162 -2.76 -2.46 10.85
N ARG A 163 -2.86 -1.24 10.33
CA ARG A 163 -4.13 -0.71 9.82
C ARG A 163 -4.57 -1.38 8.52
N GLY A 164 -3.62 -1.68 7.64
CA GLY A 164 -3.88 -2.38 6.39
C GLY A 164 -4.43 -3.77 6.62
N LEU A 165 -3.84 -4.53 7.55
CA LEU A 165 -4.32 -5.87 7.90
C LEU A 165 -5.73 -5.79 8.49
N ASN A 166 -5.99 -4.90 9.44
CA ASN A 166 -7.33 -4.73 10.00
C ASN A 166 -8.38 -4.43 8.92
N PHE A 167 -8.05 -3.54 7.98
CA PHE A 167 -8.93 -3.21 6.86
C PHE A 167 -9.17 -4.42 5.95
N VAL A 168 -8.12 -5.14 5.58
CA VAL A 168 -8.20 -6.29 4.68
C VAL A 168 -8.95 -7.47 5.31
N GLU A 169 -8.71 -7.77 6.59
CA GLU A 169 -9.44 -8.83 7.30
C GLU A 169 -10.93 -8.47 7.42
N ALA A 170 -11.26 -7.20 7.65
CA ALA A 170 -12.65 -6.75 7.64
C ALA A 170 -13.31 -6.90 6.26
N LEU A 171 -12.59 -6.59 5.17
CA LEU A 171 -13.09 -6.83 3.81
C LEU A 171 -13.31 -8.32 3.54
N ILE A 172 -12.33 -9.16 3.88
CA ILE A 172 -12.40 -10.62 3.69
C ILE A 172 -13.60 -11.18 4.47
N ALA A 173 -13.79 -10.77 5.72
CA ALA A 173 -14.91 -11.21 6.56
C ALA A 173 -16.28 -10.87 5.95
N VAL A 174 -16.43 -9.69 5.34
CA VAL A 174 -17.66 -9.30 4.65
C VAL A 174 -17.86 -10.10 3.35
N MET A 175 -16.80 -10.33 2.59
CA MET A 175 -16.86 -11.08 1.32
C MET A 175 -17.14 -12.57 1.51
N ILE A 176 -16.79 -13.08 2.69
CA ILE A 176 -17.00 -14.46 3.11
C ILE A 176 -18.42 -14.68 3.65
N ARG A 177 -19.12 -13.66 4.11
CA ARG A 177 -20.52 -13.81 4.53
C ARG A 177 -21.43 -13.91 3.31
#